data_AF-A0AAV8DN77-F1
#
_entry.id   AF-A0AAV8DN77-F1
#
_cell.length_a   1.000
_cell.length_b   1.000
_cell.length_c   1.000
_cell.angle_alpha   90.00
_cell.angle_beta   90.00
_cell.angle_gamma   90.00
#
_symmetry.space_group_name_H-M   'P 1'
#
loop_
_entity.id
_entity.type
_entity.pdbx_description
1 polymer ?
#
loop_
_entity_poly.entity_id
_entity_poly.type
_entity_poly.pdbx_seq_one_letter_code
_entity_poly.pdbx_strand_id
1 'polypeptide(L)'
;MTDLEIDRISDLPNVVLEHILSFLNTKQAVQTSIISKRWRNLWAFSSRIDIDCYHFKDHRTFLEFCDMVLCRRESSYLHTFLLRYNYSFSPQCDCDHLRRWIELAMKFKPHVCCIEAGVPDCDLIACNLIASTFTCESIETMSLCIHKYGWYKKCDIIPTIVSLPRIKRLYLTLSYLKEDTVTRLFAGCPVLEDLMLHRCSGEFSSIFKQKLVCLSLIDCSLDLRTLPKSVDLPCLKRLRMKELKVDEESFARLLTGCPLLENLSFENCSGKFSNLFRHKLKCLSIWNCDMKTRGDKFWWYIDRAIVKFNLSGDAKVFIVCILHPLEMKFIWDPPIGTALDFENNFEPKAIFSGAECFKLCFPDTKVDLKKELPRIGAFNNIKRLSLKLSDWCMHPHEIDPVIWFFQKSPNIEDLTLYNPKREIAVSRRGKQKPLILCYEGTYYDSLLTELSEFNNLKRVEIKLCKNLFSYNNFKDSLLQKMEDLANVNVVISEYDE
;
A
#
# COMPACT_ATOMS: atom_id res chain seq x y z
N MET A 1 53.64 -3.13 14.88
CA MET A 1 52.62 -4.16 15.15
C MET A 1 51.34 -3.66 14.54
N THR A 2 50.96 -4.23 13.40
CA THR A 2 49.71 -3.92 12.71
C THR A 2 48.55 -4.47 13.53
N ASP A 3 47.58 -3.62 13.88
CA ASP A 3 46.26 -4.08 14.31
C ASP A 3 45.72 -4.99 13.21
N LEU A 4 45.80 -6.31 13.43
CA LEU A 4 45.08 -7.27 12.62
C LEU A 4 43.61 -7.02 12.93
N GLU A 5 42.90 -6.33 12.04
CA GLU A 5 41.45 -6.25 12.07
C GLU A 5 40.90 -7.67 12.22
N ILE A 6 40.32 -7.95 13.40
CA ILE A 6 39.82 -9.28 13.73
C ILE A 6 38.68 -9.59 12.76
N ASP A 7 38.84 -10.62 11.93
CA ASP A 7 37.79 -11.11 11.02
C ASP A 7 36.73 -11.88 11.81
N ARG A 8 35.84 -11.11 12.45
CA ARG A 8 34.73 -11.64 13.26
C ARG A 8 33.69 -12.40 12.45
N ILE A 9 33.65 -12.20 11.13
CA ILE A 9 32.67 -12.87 10.26
C ILE A 9 33.11 -14.32 10.00
N SER A 10 34.41 -14.54 9.79
CA SER A 10 34.96 -15.89 9.61
C SER A 10 34.80 -16.79 10.83
N ASP A 11 34.62 -16.23 12.03
CA ASP A 11 34.41 -16.97 13.28
C ASP A 11 32.94 -17.37 13.53
N LEU A 12 31.98 -16.81 12.79
CA LEU A 12 30.56 -17.12 13.00
C LEU A 12 30.23 -18.58 12.66
N PRO A 13 29.33 -19.25 13.39
CA PRO A 13 28.84 -20.59 13.04
C PRO A 13 28.13 -20.62 11.67
N ASN A 14 28.17 -21.76 10.96
CA ASN A 14 27.53 -21.89 9.63
C ASN A 14 26.04 -21.53 9.66
N VAL A 15 25.32 -21.92 10.71
CA VAL A 15 23.89 -21.57 10.87
C VAL A 15 23.65 -20.06 10.85
N VAL A 16 24.57 -19.27 11.42
CA VAL A 16 24.48 -17.80 11.40
C VAL A 16 24.81 -17.27 10.01
N LEU A 17 25.82 -17.82 9.35
CA LEU A 17 26.16 -17.44 7.97
C LEU A 17 25.03 -17.76 6.99
N GLU A 18 24.40 -18.94 7.12
CA GLU A 18 23.22 -19.35 6.36
C GLU A 18 22.04 -18.41 6.61
N HIS A 19 21.83 -17.98 7.85
CA HIS A 19 20.83 -16.97 8.18
C HIS A 19 21.15 -15.62 7.55
N ILE A 20 22.41 -15.17 7.55
CA ILE A 20 22.85 -13.96 6.86
C ILE A 20 22.55 -14.06 5.35
N LEU A 21 22.89 -15.20 4.73
CA LEU A 21 22.61 -15.44 3.31
C LEU A 21 21.11 -15.46 2.99
N SER A 22 20.25 -15.80 3.95
CA SER A 22 18.78 -15.78 3.76
C SER A 22 18.19 -14.39 3.56
N PHE A 23 18.94 -13.32 3.87
CA PHE A 23 18.56 -11.93 3.57
C PHE A 23 18.97 -11.47 2.16
N LEU A 24 19.78 -12.25 1.46
CA LEU A 24 20.22 -11.96 0.09
C LEU A 24 19.31 -12.65 -0.92
N ASN A 25 19.25 -12.11 -2.14
CA ASN A 25 18.71 -12.91 -3.25
C ASN A 25 19.67 -14.06 -3.60
N THR A 26 19.17 -15.10 -4.27
CA THR A 26 19.98 -16.30 -4.50
C THR A 26 21.23 -16.01 -5.33
N LYS A 27 21.15 -15.07 -6.28
CA LYS A 27 22.30 -14.67 -7.10
C LYS A 27 23.42 -14.08 -6.23
N GLN A 28 23.08 -13.16 -5.33
CA GLN A 28 24.01 -12.56 -4.37
C GLN A 28 24.56 -13.60 -3.39
N ALA A 29 23.71 -14.50 -2.89
CA ALA A 29 24.14 -15.58 -2.02
C ALA A 29 25.17 -16.49 -2.69
N VAL A 30 24.94 -16.88 -3.95
CA VAL A 30 25.91 -17.66 -4.73
C VAL A 30 27.19 -16.86 -4.99
N GLN A 31 27.12 -15.55 -5.21
CA GLN A 31 28.32 -14.71 -5.40
C GLN A 31 29.24 -14.70 -4.18
N THR A 32 28.72 -14.88 -2.96
CA THR A 32 29.54 -14.99 -1.75
C THR A 32 30.48 -16.21 -1.75
N SER A 33 30.26 -17.17 -2.65
CA SER A 33 31.09 -18.37 -2.80
C SER A 33 32.56 -18.08 -3.12
N ILE A 34 32.87 -16.88 -3.61
CA ILE A 34 34.25 -16.47 -3.93
C ILE A 34 35.01 -15.92 -2.72
N ILE A 35 34.32 -15.61 -1.60
CA ILE A 35 34.93 -15.00 -0.41
C ILE A 35 35.97 -15.94 0.20
N SER A 36 35.61 -17.20 0.43
CA SER A 36 36.56 -18.21 0.92
C SER A 36 36.05 -19.64 0.68
N LYS A 37 36.90 -20.63 0.95
CA LYS A 37 36.51 -22.05 0.88
C LYS A 37 35.28 -22.37 1.74
N ARG A 38 35.11 -21.67 2.88
CA ARG A 38 33.98 -21.86 3.80
C ARG A 38 32.66 -21.40 3.18
N TRP A 39 32.67 -20.29 2.44
CA TRP A 39 31.46 -19.70 1.85
C TRP A 39 31.01 -20.38 0.56
N ARG A 40 31.89 -21.16 -0.07
CA ARG A 40 31.70 -21.76 -1.40
C ARG A 40 30.35 -22.46 -1.62
N ASN A 41 29.85 -23.15 -0.58
CA ASN A 41 28.63 -23.96 -0.68
C ASN A 41 27.54 -23.54 0.32
N LEU A 42 27.74 -22.49 1.12
CA LEU A 42 26.76 -22.11 2.17
C LEU A 42 25.40 -21.73 1.58
N TRP A 43 25.39 -21.14 0.38
CA TRP A 43 24.15 -20.80 -0.32
C TRP A 43 23.26 -22.03 -0.59
N ALA A 44 23.83 -23.24 -0.73
CA ALA A 44 23.08 -24.47 -0.97
C ALA A 44 22.25 -24.92 0.25
N PHE A 45 22.53 -24.35 1.42
CA PHE A 45 21.79 -24.58 2.67
C PHE A 45 20.80 -23.47 3.03
N SER A 46 20.86 -22.32 2.32
CA SER A 46 20.00 -21.17 2.58
C SER A 46 18.52 -21.55 2.56
N SER A 47 17.76 -21.16 3.59
CA SER A 47 16.32 -21.42 3.69
C SER A 47 15.46 -20.58 2.71
N ARG A 48 16.07 -19.73 1.91
CA ARG A 48 15.39 -18.87 0.93
C ARG A 48 15.97 -19.08 -0.46
N ILE A 49 15.09 -19.27 -1.43
CA ILE A 49 15.39 -19.17 -2.85
C ILE A 49 14.62 -17.96 -3.37
N ASP A 50 15.36 -17.01 -3.94
CA ASP A 50 14.84 -15.79 -4.56
C ASP A 50 15.57 -15.57 -5.89
N ILE A 51 14.92 -15.97 -6.97
CA ILE A 51 15.48 -15.90 -8.32
C ILE A 51 14.58 -15.03 -9.19
N ASP A 52 15.18 -14.00 -9.77
CA ASP A 52 14.52 -13.06 -10.66
C ASP A 52 15.26 -12.99 -12.00
N CYS A 53 14.57 -13.28 -13.10
CA CYS A 53 15.12 -13.18 -14.45
C CYS A 53 15.66 -11.79 -14.79
N TYR A 54 15.11 -10.72 -14.21
CA TYR A 54 15.58 -9.35 -14.43
C TYR A 54 16.98 -9.08 -13.88
N HIS A 55 17.53 -9.98 -13.06
CA HIS A 55 18.91 -9.92 -12.61
C HIS A 55 19.92 -10.50 -13.61
N PHE A 56 19.48 -11.08 -14.73
CA PHE A 56 20.34 -11.76 -15.70
C PHE A 56 20.40 -10.98 -17.01
N LYS A 57 21.56 -11.05 -17.68
CA LYS A 57 21.81 -10.32 -18.93
C LYS A 57 21.14 -10.97 -20.13
N ASP A 58 21.01 -12.29 -20.08
CA ASP A 58 20.47 -13.13 -21.13
C ASP A 58 19.72 -14.31 -20.51
N HIS A 59 18.84 -14.88 -21.31
CA HIS A 59 17.94 -15.96 -20.90
C HIS A 59 18.68 -17.25 -20.54
N ARG A 60 19.70 -17.61 -21.33
CA ARG A 60 20.43 -18.86 -21.16
C ARG A 60 21.16 -18.91 -19.82
N THR A 61 21.83 -17.81 -19.44
CA THR A 61 22.50 -17.74 -18.13
C THR A 61 21.53 -17.84 -16.98
N PHE A 62 20.31 -17.32 -17.13
CA PHE A 62 19.24 -17.51 -16.14
C PHE A 62 18.79 -18.97 -16.05
N LEU A 63 18.55 -19.65 -17.18
CA LEU A 63 18.16 -21.07 -17.19
C LEU A 63 19.22 -21.94 -16.48
N GLU A 64 20.48 -21.79 -16.90
CA GLU A 64 21.62 -22.53 -16.35
C GLU A 64 21.80 -22.25 -14.85
N PHE A 65 21.56 -20.99 -14.42
CA PHE A 65 21.60 -20.63 -13.01
C PHE A 65 20.48 -21.28 -12.20
N CYS A 66 19.23 -21.27 -12.68
CA CYS A 66 18.10 -21.91 -12.01
C CYS A 66 18.34 -23.42 -11.86
N ASP A 67 18.84 -24.06 -12.91
CA ASP A 67 19.19 -25.48 -12.89
C ASP A 67 20.30 -25.77 -11.88
N MET A 68 21.35 -24.95 -11.88
CA MET A 68 22.44 -25.08 -10.93
C MET A 68 21.95 -24.94 -9.49
N VAL A 69 21.12 -23.94 -9.18
CA VAL A 69 20.62 -23.71 -7.82
C VAL A 69 19.71 -24.84 -7.35
N LEU A 70 18.71 -25.20 -8.16
CA LEU A 70 17.67 -26.14 -7.73
C LEU A 70 18.17 -27.58 -7.69
N CYS A 71 19.11 -27.96 -8.56
CA CYS A 71 19.68 -29.30 -8.58
C CYS A 71 20.82 -29.51 -7.56
N ARG A 72 21.49 -28.44 -7.11
CA ARG A 72 22.63 -28.54 -6.16
C ARG A 72 22.27 -28.15 -4.73
N ARG A 73 20.99 -27.95 -4.43
CA ARG A 73 20.54 -27.63 -3.08
C ARG A 73 20.74 -28.84 -2.18
N GLU A 74 21.40 -28.64 -1.04
CA GLU A 74 21.71 -29.72 -0.09
C GLU A 74 20.75 -29.72 1.10
N SER A 75 20.16 -28.56 1.44
CA SER A 75 19.17 -28.48 2.52
C SER A 75 17.83 -29.09 2.10
N SER A 76 17.29 -29.95 2.96
CA SER A 76 15.94 -30.49 2.85
C SER A 76 14.85 -29.49 3.26
N TYR A 77 15.23 -28.38 3.91
CA TYR A 77 14.31 -27.35 4.39
C TYR A 77 14.33 -26.12 3.46
N LEU A 78 13.16 -25.70 3.00
CA LEU A 78 12.95 -24.44 2.28
C LEU A 78 11.85 -23.66 3.01
N HIS A 79 12.15 -22.46 3.46
CA HIS A 79 11.15 -21.58 4.05
C HIS A 79 10.41 -20.79 2.96
N THR A 80 11.17 -20.16 2.07
CA THR A 80 10.64 -19.25 1.05
C THR A 80 11.17 -19.59 -0.33
N PHE A 81 10.27 -19.72 -1.29
CA PHE A 81 10.55 -19.86 -2.72
C PHE A 81 9.93 -18.69 -3.49
N LEU A 82 10.76 -17.86 -4.11
CA LEU A 82 10.34 -16.78 -5.00
C LEU A 82 10.98 -16.99 -6.38
N LEU A 83 10.14 -17.00 -7.41
CA LEU A 83 10.55 -17.11 -8.79
C LEU A 83 9.85 -16.06 -9.63
N ARG A 84 10.63 -15.19 -10.27
CA ARG A 84 10.14 -14.27 -11.31
C ARG A 84 10.71 -14.67 -12.65
N TYR A 85 9.83 -14.94 -13.60
CA TYR A 85 10.13 -15.39 -14.94
C TYR A 85 9.34 -14.58 -15.97
N ASN A 86 10.02 -14.12 -17.02
CA ASN A 86 9.37 -13.40 -18.11
C ASN A 86 9.65 -14.10 -19.45
N TYR A 87 8.56 -14.47 -20.14
CA TYR A 87 8.60 -15.13 -21.44
C TYR A 87 9.19 -14.26 -22.56
N SER A 88 9.23 -12.93 -22.42
CA SER A 88 9.77 -12.03 -23.44
C SER A 88 11.25 -12.29 -23.77
N PHE A 89 11.94 -13.10 -22.98
CA PHE A 89 13.33 -13.48 -23.17
C PHE A 89 13.57 -14.61 -24.20
N SER A 90 12.57 -15.42 -24.59
CA SER A 90 12.68 -16.43 -25.67
C SER A 90 11.34 -17.10 -26.03
N PRO A 91 11.01 -17.32 -27.33
CA PRO A 91 9.75 -17.95 -27.76
C PRO A 91 9.77 -19.49 -27.93
N GLN A 92 10.82 -20.21 -27.51
CA GLN A 92 10.93 -21.67 -27.72
C GLN A 92 10.97 -22.47 -26.40
N CYS A 93 9.88 -23.18 -26.09
CA CYS A 93 9.75 -24.30 -25.14
C CYS A 93 10.27 -24.13 -23.69
N ASP A 94 10.07 -22.97 -23.07
CA ASP A 94 10.52 -22.70 -21.68
C ASP A 94 9.59 -23.20 -20.58
N CYS A 95 8.38 -23.63 -20.92
CA CYS A 95 7.39 -24.03 -19.92
C CYS A 95 7.79 -25.33 -19.20
N ASP A 96 8.55 -26.21 -19.84
CA ASP A 96 9.05 -27.45 -19.23
C ASP A 96 10.14 -27.17 -18.19
N HIS A 97 11.04 -26.21 -18.47
CA HIS A 97 12.02 -25.74 -17.49
C HIS A 97 11.33 -25.15 -16.27
N LEU A 98 10.40 -24.22 -16.49
CA LEU A 98 9.65 -23.58 -15.42
C LEU A 98 8.87 -24.60 -14.57
N ARG A 99 8.18 -25.55 -15.23
CA ARG A 99 7.48 -26.64 -14.55
C ARG A 99 8.42 -27.46 -13.70
N ARG A 100 9.53 -27.91 -14.27
CA ARG A 100 10.54 -28.70 -13.55
C ARG A 100 11.09 -27.94 -12.35
N TRP A 101 11.35 -26.64 -12.47
CA TRP A 101 11.84 -25.84 -11.36
C TRP A 101 10.84 -25.75 -10.22
N ILE A 102 9.57 -25.53 -10.54
CA ILE A 102 8.48 -25.50 -9.55
C ILE A 102 8.36 -26.88 -8.89
N GLU A 103 8.34 -27.96 -9.65
CA GLU A 103 8.28 -29.33 -9.11
C GLU A 103 9.47 -29.65 -8.19
N LEU A 104 10.68 -29.26 -8.57
CA LEU A 104 11.88 -29.41 -7.72
C LEU A 104 11.76 -28.58 -6.44
N ALA A 105 11.33 -27.32 -6.54
CA ALA A 105 11.12 -26.45 -5.39
C ALA A 105 10.08 -27.03 -4.42
N MET A 106 8.98 -27.59 -4.93
CA MET A 106 7.92 -28.18 -4.10
C MET A 106 8.38 -29.43 -3.34
N LYS A 107 9.38 -30.17 -3.84
CA LYS A 107 9.98 -31.30 -3.09
C LYS A 107 10.59 -30.86 -1.76
N PHE A 108 11.07 -29.62 -1.67
CA PHE A 108 11.64 -29.04 -0.45
C PHE A 108 10.58 -28.46 0.51
N LYS A 109 9.29 -28.60 0.18
CA LYS A 109 8.16 -28.24 1.04
C LYS A 109 8.24 -26.80 1.57
N PRO A 110 8.22 -25.79 0.67
CA PRO A 110 8.23 -24.38 1.07
C PRO A 110 7.02 -24.02 1.93
N HIS A 111 7.20 -23.07 2.85
CA HIS A 111 6.10 -22.47 3.63
C HIS A 111 5.53 -21.25 2.93
N VAL A 112 6.39 -20.51 2.21
CA VAL A 112 6.03 -19.35 1.38
C VAL A 112 6.42 -19.64 -0.06
N CYS A 113 5.46 -19.53 -0.99
CA CYS A 113 5.67 -19.75 -2.41
C CYS A 113 5.13 -18.56 -3.21
N CYS A 114 5.99 -17.82 -3.90
CA CYS A 114 5.59 -16.77 -4.83
C CYS A 114 6.14 -17.05 -6.22
N ILE A 115 5.26 -17.15 -7.20
CA ILE A 115 5.62 -17.37 -8.60
C ILE A 115 4.99 -16.27 -9.43
N GLU A 116 5.83 -15.53 -10.14
CA GLU A 116 5.44 -14.61 -11.20
C GLU A 116 6.03 -15.13 -12.49
N ALA A 117 5.17 -15.55 -13.43
CA ALA A 117 5.63 -16.14 -14.67
C ALA A 117 4.84 -15.64 -15.86
N GLY A 118 5.54 -15.19 -16.90
CA GLY A 118 5.01 -15.08 -18.25
C GLY A 118 5.00 -16.43 -18.94
N VAL A 119 3.89 -16.80 -19.60
CA VAL A 119 3.76 -18.01 -20.40
C VAL A 119 3.14 -17.70 -21.78
N PRO A 120 3.50 -18.46 -22.83
CA PRO A 120 2.81 -18.39 -24.10
C PRO A 120 1.36 -18.85 -23.97
N ASP A 121 0.53 -18.44 -24.95
CA ASP A 121 -0.91 -18.67 -24.99
C ASP A 121 -1.28 -20.17 -25.15
N CYS A 122 -1.17 -20.95 -24.08
CA CYS A 122 -1.60 -22.35 -24.04
C CYS A 122 -2.11 -22.76 -22.66
N ASP A 123 -3.42 -23.04 -22.58
CA ASP A 123 -4.13 -23.28 -21.31
C ASP A 123 -3.75 -24.57 -20.60
N LEU A 124 -3.50 -25.64 -21.35
CA LEU A 124 -3.05 -26.94 -20.82
C LEU A 124 -1.66 -26.87 -20.19
N ILE A 125 -0.84 -25.94 -20.65
CA ILE A 125 0.53 -25.75 -20.16
C ILE A 125 0.50 -24.97 -18.84
N ALA A 126 -0.34 -23.93 -18.74
CA ALA A 126 -0.44 -23.11 -17.52
C ALA A 126 -0.97 -23.89 -16.30
N CYS A 127 -1.97 -24.77 -16.46
CA CYS A 127 -2.49 -25.56 -15.34
C CYS A 127 -1.49 -26.61 -14.83
N ASN A 128 -0.81 -27.30 -15.75
CA ASN A 128 0.20 -28.31 -15.40
C ASN A 128 1.46 -27.69 -14.79
N LEU A 129 1.76 -26.44 -15.14
CA LEU A 129 2.90 -25.69 -14.63
C LEU A 129 2.88 -25.55 -13.11
N ILE A 130 1.70 -25.22 -12.57
CA ILE A 130 1.51 -24.89 -11.15
C ILE A 130 0.83 -26.01 -10.37
N ALA A 131 0.51 -27.15 -11.01
CA ALA A 131 -0.22 -28.23 -10.35
C ALA A 131 0.42 -28.68 -9.02
N SER A 132 1.75 -28.78 -9.00
CA SER A 132 2.50 -29.20 -7.81
C SER A 132 2.42 -28.19 -6.66
N THR A 133 2.16 -26.91 -6.93
CA THR A 133 2.02 -25.90 -5.88
C THR A 133 0.71 -26.10 -5.11
N PHE A 134 -0.37 -26.51 -5.78
CA PHE A 134 -1.70 -26.75 -5.17
C PHE A 134 -1.84 -28.08 -4.42
N THR A 135 -0.80 -28.90 -4.40
CA THR A 135 -0.76 -30.17 -3.64
C THR A 135 0.29 -30.16 -2.52
N CYS A 136 0.98 -29.03 -2.32
CA CYS A 136 2.07 -28.94 -1.36
C CYS A 136 1.55 -28.59 0.05
N GLU A 137 1.54 -29.59 0.93
CA GLU A 137 0.90 -29.51 2.26
C GLU A 137 1.56 -28.55 3.26
N SER A 138 2.79 -28.10 2.99
CA SER A 138 3.54 -27.18 3.85
C SER A 138 3.22 -25.71 3.61
N ILE A 139 2.61 -25.36 2.48
CA ILE A 139 2.45 -23.96 2.08
C ILE A 139 1.43 -23.28 2.98
N GLU A 140 1.86 -22.20 3.64
CA GLU A 140 1.02 -21.32 4.44
C GLU A 140 0.66 -20.03 3.70
N THR A 141 1.51 -19.61 2.76
CA THR A 141 1.32 -18.39 1.97
C THR A 141 1.71 -18.64 0.52
N MET A 142 0.76 -18.37 -0.38
CA MET A 142 0.96 -18.54 -1.81
C MET A 142 0.61 -17.25 -2.56
N SER A 143 1.49 -16.83 -3.47
CA SER A 143 1.23 -15.79 -4.45
C SER A 143 1.49 -16.31 -5.86
N LEU A 144 0.48 -16.28 -6.72
CA LEU A 144 0.59 -16.73 -8.11
C LEU A 144 0.17 -15.61 -9.06
N CYS A 145 1.08 -15.26 -9.97
CA CYS A 145 0.83 -14.32 -11.05
C CYS A 145 1.30 -14.94 -12.36
N ILE A 146 0.36 -15.42 -13.18
CA ILE A 146 0.67 -16.06 -14.46
C ILE A 146 0.17 -15.16 -15.59
N HIS A 147 1.09 -14.50 -16.29
CA HIS A 147 0.79 -13.65 -17.43
C HIS A 147 0.72 -14.50 -18.70
N LYS A 148 -0.38 -14.41 -19.46
CA LYS A 148 -0.49 -15.06 -20.78
C LYS A 148 -0.21 -14.04 -21.88
N TYR A 149 0.69 -14.36 -22.80
CA TYR A 149 0.97 -13.55 -23.99
C TYR A 149 0.20 -14.11 -25.19
N GLY A 150 -0.99 -13.56 -25.48
CA GLY A 150 -1.82 -13.97 -26.62
C GLY A 150 -3.21 -13.32 -26.67
N TRP A 151 -3.92 -13.51 -27.79
CA TRP A 151 -5.15 -12.79 -28.14
C TRP A 151 -6.45 -13.59 -27.88
N TYR A 152 -6.40 -14.75 -27.23
CA TYR A 152 -7.58 -15.62 -27.09
C TYR A 152 -7.84 -16.19 -25.68
N LYS A 153 -9.13 -16.47 -25.45
CA LYS A 153 -9.90 -17.01 -24.30
C LYS A 153 -9.35 -16.92 -22.87
N LYS A 154 -10.19 -16.33 -22.01
CA LYS A 154 -10.16 -16.47 -20.55
C LYS A 154 -10.21 -17.95 -20.15
N CYS A 155 -9.19 -18.43 -19.45
CA CYS A 155 -9.07 -19.85 -19.11
C CYS A 155 -8.58 -20.06 -17.69
N ASP A 156 -9.19 -21.06 -17.07
CA ASP A 156 -8.95 -21.45 -15.70
C ASP A 156 -7.57 -22.07 -15.57
N ILE A 157 -6.76 -21.57 -14.64
CA ILE A 157 -5.38 -22.02 -14.41
C ILE A 157 -5.25 -22.94 -13.19
N ILE A 158 -6.33 -23.07 -12.40
CA ILE A 158 -6.28 -23.86 -11.16
C ILE A 158 -6.45 -25.35 -11.50
N PRO A 159 -5.56 -26.21 -10.99
CA PRO A 159 -5.60 -27.64 -11.28
C PRO A 159 -6.86 -28.32 -10.75
N THR A 160 -7.20 -29.48 -11.32
CA THR A 160 -8.32 -30.33 -10.89
C THR A 160 -8.15 -30.92 -9.50
N ILE A 161 -6.92 -30.99 -8.99
CA ILE A 161 -6.61 -31.49 -7.65
C ILE A 161 -6.07 -30.32 -6.85
N VAL A 162 -6.74 -30.00 -5.74
CA VAL A 162 -6.30 -28.98 -4.79
C VAL A 162 -6.32 -29.58 -3.39
N SER A 163 -5.17 -29.56 -2.72
CA SER A 163 -4.98 -29.99 -1.34
C SER A 163 -3.89 -29.12 -0.69
N LEU A 164 -4.34 -28.11 0.05
CA LEU A 164 -3.51 -27.13 0.74
C LEU A 164 -3.99 -26.99 2.19
N PRO A 165 -3.77 -28.02 3.04
CA PRO A 165 -4.34 -28.09 4.39
C PRO A 165 -3.86 -26.97 5.33
N ARG A 166 -2.76 -26.28 5.02
CA ARG A 166 -2.14 -25.24 5.87
C ARG A 166 -2.22 -23.83 5.29
N ILE A 167 -2.78 -23.63 4.10
CA ILE A 167 -2.74 -22.33 3.44
C ILE A 167 -3.64 -21.32 4.17
N LYS A 168 -3.04 -20.24 4.66
CA LYS A 168 -3.74 -19.14 5.34
C LYS A 168 -3.92 -17.93 4.44
N ARG A 169 -3.00 -17.73 3.49
CA ARG A 169 -2.96 -16.55 2.61
C ARG A 169 -2.79 -16.99 1.15
N LEU A 170 -3.72 -16.57 0.30
CA LEU A 170 -3.70 -16.85 -1.13
C LEU A 170 -3.87 -15.56 -1.94
N TYR A 171 -2.86 -15.23 -2.74
CA TYR A 171 -2.82 -14.09 -3.63
C TYR A 171 -2.85 -14.59 -5.07
N LEU A 172 -3.93 -14.31 -5.81
CA LEU A 172 -4.06 -14.67 -7.22
C LEU A 172 -4.09 -13.40 -8.06
N THR A 173 -3.25 -13.34 -9.08
CA THR A 173 -3.18 -12.21 -10.01
C THR A 173 -3.40 -12.70 -11.44
N LEU A 174 -4.17 -11.96 -12.24
CA LEU A 174 -4.46 -12.25 -13.66
C LEU A 174 -5.11 -13.62 -13.92
N SER A 175 -5.88 -14.12 -12.95
CA SER A 175 -6.51 -15.44 -13.03
C SER A 175 -7.96 -15.36 -13.52
N TYR A 176 -8.36 -16.30 -14.40
CA TYR A 176 -9.77 -16.55 -14.67
C TYR A 176 -10.28 -17.66 -13.76
N LEU A 177 -11.36 -17.42 -13.03
CA LEU A 177 -11.90 -18.37 -12.05
C LEU A 177 -13.34 -18.72 -12.42
N LYS A 178 -13.61 -20.02 -12.62
CA LYS A 178 -14.98 -20.53 -12.73
C LYS A 178 -15.53 -20.88 -11.34
N GLU A 179 -16.85 -20.91 -11.22
CA GLU A 179 -17.54 -21.20 -9.96
C GLU A 179 -17.15 -22.58 -9.38
N ASP A 180 -17.10 -23.62 -10.21
CA ASP A 180 -16.66 -24.97 -9.82
C ASP A 180 -15.22 -24.98 -9.30
N THR A 181 -14.36 -24.15 -9.87
CA THR A 181 -12.96 -24.04 -9.48
C THR A 181 -12.82 -23.33 -8.14
N VAL A 182 -13.58 -22.26 -7.93
CA VAL A 182 -13.64 -21.56 -6.65
C VAL A 182 -14.10 -22.54 -5.56
N THR A 183 -15.15 -23.31 -5.84
CA THR A 183 -15.67 -24.33 -4.92
C THR A 183 -14.60 -25.36 -4.58
N ARG A 184 -13.89 -25.87 -5.58
CA ARG A 184 -12.78 -26.83 -5.41
C ARG A 184 -11.62 -26.24 -4.61
N LEU A 185 -11.28 -24.98 -4.88
CA LEU A 185 -10.21 -24.26 -4.19
C LEU A 185 -10.51 -24.18 -2.69
N PHE A 186 -11.72 -23.75 -2.29
CA PHE A 186 -12.07 -23.69 -0.87
C PHE A 186 -12.23 -25.08 -0.23
N ALA A 187 -12.67 -26.09 -0.97
CA ALA A 187 -12.69 -27.47 -0.48
C ALA A 187 -11.27 -27.99 -0.17
N GLY A 188 -10.27 -27.61 -0.98
CA GLY A 188 -8.87 -27.98 -0.76
C GLY A 188 -8.09 -27.08 0.20
N CYS A 189 -8.62 -25.90 0.54
CA CYS A 189 -7.98 -24.86 1.36
C CYS A 189 -8.81 -24.54 2.62
N PRO A 190 -9.01 -25.49 3.55
CA PRO A 190 -10.00 -25.37 4.63
C PRO A 190 -9.68 -24.30 5.68
N VAL A 191 -8.42 -23.86 5.78
CA VAL A 191 -7.94 -22.87 6.78
C VAL A 191 -7.61 -21.51 6.16
N LEU A 192 -8.09 -21.24 4.94
CA LEU A 192 -7.82 -20.00 4.24
C LEU A 192 -8.48 -18.80 4.94
N GLU A 193 -7.69 -17.82 5.34
CA GLU A 193 -8.13 -16.63 6.08
C GLU A 193 -8.03 -15.34 5.26
N ASP A 194 -7.02 -15.23 4.39
CA ASP A 194 -6.75 -14.04 3.60
C ASP A 194 -6.73 -14.39 2.11
N LEU A 195 -7.67 -13.82 1.36
CA LEU A 195 -7.77 -13.97 -0.08
C LEU A 195 -7.64 -12.61 -0.75
N MET A 196 -6.74 -12.54 -1.73
CA MET A 196 -6.61 -11.38 -2.60
C MET A 196 -6.65 -11.80 -4.05
N LEU A 197 -7.54 -11.14 -4.78
CA LEU A 197 -7.69 -11.27 -6.22
C LEU A 197 -7.31 -9.94 -6.87
N HIS A 198 -6.38 -9.98 -7.82
CA HIS A 198 -5.91 -8.82 -8.56
C HIS A 198 -6.03 -9.07 -10.07
N ARG A 199 -6.78 -8.23 -10.79
CA ARG A 199 -7.03 -8.43 -12.23
C ARG A 199 -7.64 -9.79 -12.56
N CYS A 200 -8.41 -10.35 -11.62
CA CYS A 200 -9.12 -11.60 -11.82
C CYS A 200 -10.46 -11.38 -12.51
N SER A 201 -10.94 -12.39 -13.23
CA SER A 201 -12.26 -12.37 -13.87
C SER A 201 -12.95 -13.73 -13.80
N GLY A 202 -14.26 -13.78 -13.99
CA GLY A 202 -15.03 -15.02 -14.02
C GLY A 202 -16.18 -15.02 -13.02
N GLU A 203 -16.57 -16.21 -12.56
CA GLU A 203 -17.70 -16.45 -11.66
C GLU A 203 -17.15 -16.93 -10.33
N PHE A 204 -17.34 -16.12 -9.28
CA PHE A 204 -16.81 -16.42 -7.96
C PHE A 204 -17.78 -16.06 -6.84
N SER A 205 -19.05 -16.39 -7.06
CA SER A 205 -20.14 -16.18 -6.10
C SER A 205 -19.91 -16.98 -4.81
N SER A 206 -19.28 -18.17 -4.89
CA SER A 206 -18.94 -19.00 -3.73
C SER A 206 -17.90 -18.38 -2.80
N ILE A 207 -17.10 -17.39 -3.23
CA ILE A 207 -16.20 -16.65 -2.33
C ILE A 207 -17.02 -16.00 -1.20
N PHE A 208 -18.20 -15.48 -1.54
CA PHE A 208 -19.07 -14.74 -0.63
C PHE A 208 -19.87 -15.62 0.34
N LYS A 209 -19.47 -16.88 0.51
CA LYS A 209 -20.04 -17.85 1.47
C LYS A 209 -18.97 -18.48 2.37
N GLN A 210 -17.77 -17.91 2.39
CA GLN A 210 -16.60 -18.50 3.02
C GLN A 210 -16.26 -17.80 4.34
N LYS A 211 -15.48 -18.49 5.18
CA LYS A 211 -15.04 -17.99 6.49
C LYS A 211 -13.73 -17.20 6.41
N LEU A 212 -13.64 -16.30 5.43
CA LEU A 212 -12.47 -15.43 5.26
C LEU A 212 -12.42 -14.35 6.37
N VAL A 213 -11.21 -13.98 6.78
CA VAL A 213 -10.93 -12.87 7.69
C VAL A 213 -10.60 -11.60 6.91
N CYS A 214 -9.95 -11.75 5.76
CA CYS A 214 -9.51 -10.66 4.90
C CYS A 214 -9.83 -10.97 3.44
N LEU A 215 -10.45 -10.02 2.75
CA LEU A 215 -10.76 -10.11 1.33
C LEU A 215 -10.31 -8.84 0.62
N SER A 216 -9.47 -8.99 -0.40
CA SER A 216 -9.03 -7.89 -1.25
C SER A 216 -9.37 -8.17 -2.71
N LEU A 217 -10.12 -7.26 -3.33
CA LEU A 217 -10.55 -7.33 -4.72
C LEU A 217 -10.02 -6.10 -5.46
N ILE A 218 -9.07 -6.29 -6.36
CA ILE A 218 -8.34 -5.22 -7.05
C ILE A 218 -8.49 -5.40 -8.55
N ASP A 219 -9.01 -4.38 -9.25
CA ASP A 219 -9.14 -4.35 -10.71
C ASP A 219 -9.80 -5.62 -11.27
N CYS A 220 -10.73 -6.20 -10.50
CA CYS A 220 -11.39 -7.44 -10.89
C CYS A 220 -12.57 -7.12 -11.81
N SER A 221 -12.72 -7.90 -12.89
CA SER A 221 -13.90 -7.83 -13.77
C SER A 221 -15.08 -8.51 -13.07
N LEU A 222 -15.53 -7.88 -11.99
CA LEU A 222 -16.64 -8.26 -11.15
C LEU A 222 -17.89 -7.58 -11.65
N ASP A 223 -18.82 -8.33 -12.22
CA ASP A 223 -20.19 -7.84 -12.30
C ASP A 223 -20.86 -8.10 -10.94
N LEU A 224 -20.84 -7.12 -10.04
CA LEU A 224 -21.40 -7.30 -8.70
C LEU A 224 -22.92 -7.58 -8.71
N ARG A 225 -23.61 -7.37 -9.84
CA ARG A 225 -24.99 -7.82 -10.02
C ARG A 225 -25.12 -9.34 -9.92
N THR A 226 -24.06 -10.08 -10.23
CA THR A 226 -24.00 -11.55 -10.10
C THR A 226 -23.65 -12.02 -8.70
N LEU A 227 -23.48 -11.10 -7.73
CA LEU A 227 -23.38 -11.49 -6.32
C LEU A 227 -24.55 -12.41 -5.97
N PRO A 228 -24.29 -13.47 -5.19
CA PRO A 228 -25.35 -14.35 -4.75
C PRO A 228 -26.41 -13.56 -3.97
N LYS A 229 -27.67 -14.01 -4.04
CA LYS A 229 -28.77 -13.38 -3.30
C LYS A 229 -28.53 -13.35 -1.78
N SER A 230 -27.74 -14.31 -1.28
CA SER A 230 -27.28 -14.38 0.10
C SER A 230 -25.75 -14.32 0.12
N VAL A 231 -25.20 -13.27 0.73
CA VAL A 231 -23.79 -13.14 1.09
C VAL A 231 -23.65 -13.54 2.55
N ASP A 232 -22.69 -14.38 2.87
CA ASP A 232 -22.36 -14.81 4.22
C ASP A 232 -20.84 -14.93 4.38
N LEU A 233 -20.26 -13.89 4.97
CA LEU A 233 -18.83 -13.78 5.28
C LEU A 233 -18.69 -13.54 6.79
N PRO A 234 -18.99 -14.56 7.62
CA PRO A 234 -19.26 -14.36 9.05
C PRO A 234 -18.02 -13.95 9.84
N CYS A 235 -16.82 -14.23 9.32
CA CYS A 235 -15.53 -13.96 9.98
C CYS A 235 -14.80 -12.74 9.41
N LEU A 236 -15.37 -12.06 8.40
CA LEU A 236 -14.65 -11.03 7.65
C LEU A 236 -14.47 -9.78 8.50
N LYS A 237 -13.21 -9.41 8.75
CA LYS A 237 -12.82 -8.21 9.49
C LYS A 237 -12.31 -7.11 8.59
N ARG A 238 -11.78 -7.46 7.41
CA ARG A 238 -11.16 -6.51 6.47
C ARG A 238 -11.65 -6.76 5.04
N LEU A 239 -12.15 -5.70 4.41
CA LEU A 239 -12.55 -5.69 3.01
C LEU A 239 -11.83 -4.55 2.28
N ARG A 240 -11.06 -4.89 1.24
CA ARG A 240 -10.43 -3.93 0.33
C ARG A 240 -10.99 -4.08 -1.06
N MET A 241 -11.43 -2.97 -1.64
CA MET A 241 -11.94 -2.88 -2.99
C MET A 241 -11.16 -1.79 -3.72
N LYS A 242 -10.55 -2.12 -4.85
CA LYS A 242 -9.79 -1.18 -5.67
C LYS A 242 -10.15 -1.33 -7.14
N GLU A 243 -10.37 -0.21 -7.84
CA GLU A 243 -10.67 -0.18 -9.29
C GLU A 243 -11.91 -1.02 -9.64
N LEU A 244 -12.93 -0.99 -8.76
CA LEU A 244 -14.17 -1.73 -8.93
C LEU A 244 -15.38 -0.82 -9.17
N LYS A 245 -16.32 -1.29 -9.97
CA LYS A 245 -17.64 -0.68 -10.13
C LYS A 245 -18.65 -1.40 -9.24
N VAL A 246 -19.21 -0.69 -8.26
CA VAL A 246 -20.07 -1.24 -7.21
C VAL A 246 -21.45 -0.58 -7.27
N ASP A 247 -22.50 -1.35 -7.52
CA ASP A 247 -23.87 -0.85 -7.39
C ASP A 247 -24.37 -0.91 -5.94
N GLU A 248 -25.38 -0.09 -5.63
CA GLU A 248 -25.89 0.15 -4.28
C GLU A 248 -26.47 -1.11 -3.62
N GLU A 249 -27.21 -1.91 -4.40
CA GLU A 249 -27.89 -3.11 -3.92
C GLU A 249 -26.87 -4.21 -3.59
N SER A 250 -25.92 -4.43 -4.49
CA SER A 250 -24.78 -5.33 -4.28
C SER A 250 -23.95 -4.96 -3.08
N PHE A 251 -23.68 -3.67 -2.89
CA PHE A 251 -22.93 -3.20 -1.73
C PHE A 251 -23.68 -3.42 -0.42
N ALA A 252 -24.99 -3.13 -0.38
CA ALA A 252 -25.82 -3.38 0.79
C ALA A 252 -25.85 -4.88 1.16
N ARG A 253 -25.94 -5.75 0.16
CA ARG A 253 -25.85 -7.22 0.35
C ARG A 253 -24.50 -7.65 0.94
N LEU A 254 -23.40 -7.08 0.46
CA LEU A 254 -22.07 -7.35 1.03
C LEU A 254 -22.00 -6.96 2.51
N LEU A 255 -22.41 -5.74 2.86
CA LEU A 255 -22.35 -5.27 4.24
C LEU A 255 -23.24 -6.07 5.18
N THR A 256 -24.44 -6.45 4.75
CA THR A 256 -25.36 -7.26 5.58
C THR A 256 -24.81 -8.67 5.84
N GLY A 257 -24.04 -9.22 4.92
CA GLY A 257 -23.39 -10.53 5.08
C GLY A 257 -22.07 -10.53 5.86
N CYS A 258 -21.55 -9.37 6.29
CA CYS A 258 -20.22 -9.26 6.91
C CYS A 258 -20.26 -8.72 8.35
N PRO A 259 -20.97 -9.34 9.31
CA PRO A 259 -21.31 -8.73 10.61
C PRO A 259 -20.11 -8.29 11.48
N LEU A 260 -18.92 -8.87 11.26
CA LEU A 260 -17.69 -8.57 12.00
C LEU A 260 -16.75 -7.59 11.28
N LEU A 261 -17.21 -6.95 10.19
CA LEU A 261 -16.37 -6.05 9.40
C LEU A 261 -15.96 -4.83 10.23
N GLU A 262 -14.65 -4.66 10.41
CA GLU A 262 -14.05 -3.54 11.15
C GLU A 262 -13.36 -2.54 10.23
N ASN A 263 -12.70 -3.02 9.17
CA ASN A 263 -11.92 -2.19 8.26
C ASN A 263 -12.43 -2.31 6.83
N LEU A 264 -12.82 -1.18 6.26
CA LEU A 264 -13.32 -1.08 4.89
C LEU A 264 -12.49 -0.05 4.10
N SER A 265 -12.02 -0.44 2.92
CA SER A 265 -11.22 0.41 2.05
C SER A 265 -11.72 0.38 0.61
N PHE A 266 -11.92 1.56 0.03
CA PHE A 266 -12.21 1.80 -1.38
C PHE A 266 -11.11 2.63 -2.02
N GLU A 267 -10.69 2.27 -3.22
CA GLU A 267 -9.67 3.00 -3.99
C GLU A 267 -10.04 2.99 -5.47
N ASN A 268 -10.16 4.15 -6.12
CA ASN A 268 -10.57 4.24 -7.53
C ASN A 268 -11.88 3.49 -7.86
N CYS A 269 -12.80 3.39 -6.90
CA CYS A 269 -14.09 2.72 -7.09
C CYS A 269 -15.13 3.69 -7.63
N SER A 270 -16.07 3.19 -8.45
CA SER A 270 -17.24 3.96 -8.89
C SER A 270 -18.53 3.30 -8.43
N GLY A 271 -19.48 4.06 -7.89
CA GLY A 271 -20.66 3.47 -7.28
C GLY A 271 -21.48 4.38 -6.37
N LYS A 272 -22.58 3.83 -5.84
CA LYS A 272 -23.41 4.46 -4.79
C LYS A 272 -23.26 3.71 -3.48
N PHE A 273 -22.88 4.41 -2.40
CA PHE A 273 -22.51 3.81 -1.11
C PHE A 273 -23.39 4.32 0.06
N SER A 274 -24.71 4.38 -0.13
CA SER A 274 -25.67 4.99 0.81
C SER A 274 -25.92 4.22 2.11
N ASN A 275 -25.43 2.97 2.26
CA ASN A 275 -25.84 2.06 3.35
C ASN A 275 -24.75 1.74 4.40
N LEU A 276 -23.70 2.56 4.53
CA LEU A 276 -22.63 2.36 5.52
C LEU A 276 -23.10 2.52 6.99
N PHE A 277 -24.27 3.11 7.21
CA PHE A 277 -24.74 3.63 8.50
C PHE A 277 -25.10 2.59 9.55
N ARG A 278 -25.25 1.32 9.16
CA ARG A 278 -25.69 0.24 10.05
C ARG A 278 -24.55 -0.65 10.53
N HIS A 279 -23.34 -0.46 10.01
CA HIS A 279 -22.21 -1.32 10.31
C HIS A 279 -21.26 -0.66 11.30
N LYS A 280 -20.86 -1.40 12.35
CA LYS A 280 -19.89 -0.95 13.35
C LYS A 280 -18.46 -1.02 12.83
N LEU A 281 -18.14 -0.17 11.86
CA LEU A 281 -16.78 -0.05 11.33
C LEU A 281 -15.89 0.68 12.34
N LYS A 282 -14.62 0.28 12.41
CA LYS A 282 -13.56 1.00 13.15
C LYS A 282 -12.73 1.87 12.21
N CYS A 283 -12.44 1.38 11.01
CA CYS A 283 -11.65 2.08 10.02
C CYS A 283 -12.38 2.14 8.67
N LEU A 284 -12.51 3.33 8.11
CA LEU A 284 -13.04 3.54 6.76
C LEU A 284 -12.04 4.38 5.95
N SER A 285 -11.67 3.87 4.78
CA SER A 285 -10.75 4.54 3.86
C SER A 285 -11.35 4.64 2.47
N ILE A 286 -11.39 5.82 1.88
CA ILE A 286 -11.98 6.07 0.57
C ILE A 286 -11.02 6.94 -0.22
N TRP A 287 -10.48 6.40 -1.30
CA TRP A 287 -9.45 7.04 -2.11
C TRP A 287 -9.92 7.18 -3.56
N ASN A 288 -9.97 8.41 -4.07
CA ASN A 288 -10.25 8.75 -5.46
C ASN A 288 -11.47 8.00 -6.06
N CYS A 289 -12.57 7.94 -5.31
CA CYS A 289 -13.77 7.21 -5.72
C CYS A 289 -14.77 8.16 -6.40
N ASP A 290 -15.26 7.78 -7.60
CA ASP A 290 -16.33 8.50 -8.32
C ASP A 290 -17.70 8.06 -7.81
N MET A 291 -18.23 8.83 -6.87
CA MET A 291 -19.52 8.55 -6.25
C MET A 291 -20.60 9.35 -6.95
N LYS A 292 -21.08 8.84 -8.09
CA LYS A 292 -22.14 9.46 -8.87
C LYS A 292 -23.45 9.52 -8.07
N THR A 293 -23.83 10.71 -7.63
CA THR A 293 -25.15 10.99 -7.07
C THR A 293 -26.13 11.31 -8.21
N ARG A 294 -27.35 10.77 -8.15
CA ARG A 294 -28.45 11.23 -8.99
C ARG A 294 -29.00 12.47 -8.30
N GLY A 295 -28.73 13.66 -8.82
CA GLY A 295 -29.51 14.90 -8.62
C GLY A 295 -29.76 15.42 -7.20
N ASP A 296 -29.50 14.63 -6.15
CA ASP A 296 -29.87 14.88 -4.78
C ASP A 296 -28.64 14.65 -3.90
N LYS A 297 -28.37 15.64 -3.04
CA LYS A 297 -27.36 15.59 -1.99
C LYS A 297 -27.65 14.37 -1.10
N PHE A 298 -26.81 13.33 -1.14
CA PHE A 298 -26.94 12.20 -0.24
C PHE A 298 -26.13 12.45 1.04
N TRP A 299 -26.78 12.27 2.18
CA TRP A 299 -26.22 12.52 3.51
C TRP A 299 -25.55 11.25 4.04
N TRP A 300 -24.32 11.34 4.56
CA TRP A 300 -23.58 10.20 5.10
C TRP A 300 -23.63 10.15 6.64
N TYR A 301 -24.53 9.35 7.20
CA TYR A 301 -24.63 9.05 8.64
C TYR A 301 -23.66 7.96 9.12
N ILE A 302 -22.38 8.27 9.14
CA ILE A 302 -21.37 7.31 9.59
C ILE A 302 -21.47 7.09 11.12
N ASP A 303 -21.45 5.82 11.57
CA ASP A 303 -21.57 5.42 12.98
C ASP A 303 -20.45 6.05 13.84
N ARG A 304 -20.76 6.39 15.10
CA ARG A 304 -19.79 6.86 16.12
C ARG A 304 -18.66 5.85 16.39
N ALA A 305 -18.83 4.59 16.01
CA ALA A 305 -17.81 3.55 16.19
C ALA A 305 -16.54 3.74 15.35
N ILE A 306 -16.55 4.63 14.34
CA ILE A 306 -15.38 4.85 13.48
C ILE A 306 -14.28 5.57 14.27
N VAL A 307 -13.17 4.88 14.48
CA VAL A 307 -11.95 5.39 15.11
C VAL A 307 -11.09 6.12 14.07
N LYS A 308 -10.99 5.59 12.85
CA LYS A 308 -10.11 6.10 11.80
C LYS A 308 -10.84 6.32 10.49
N PHE A 309 -10.81 7.55 9.99
CA PHE A 309 -11.39 7.91 8.70
C PHE A 309 -10.33 8.48 7.76
N ASN A 310 -10.09 7.82 6.62
CA ASN A 310 -9.21 8.34 5.56
C ASN A 310 -10.03 8.69 4.31
N LEU A 311 -9.81 9.87 3.76
CA LEU A 311 -10.44 10.31 2.51
C LEU A 311 -9.42 10.90 1.53
N SER A 312 -9.60 10.60 0.24
CA SER A 312 -8.95 11.28 -0.88
C SER A 312 -9.84 11.28 -2.13
N GLY A 313 -9.69 12.27 -3.01
CA GLY A 313 -10.38 12.36 -4.32
C GLY A 313 -10.96 13.74 -4.63
N ASP A 314 -11.62 13.86 -5.78
CA ASP A 314 -12.29 15.08 -6.26
C ASP A 314 -13.42 15.54 -5.31
N ALA A 315 -13.58 16.86 -5.13
CA ALA A 315 -14.43 17.50 -4.11
C ALA A 315 -15.90 17.12 -4.20
N LYS A 316 -16.36 16.60 -5.35
CA LYS A 316 -17.76 16.21 -5.54
C LYS A 316 -18.22 15.09 -4.61
N VAL A 317 -17.31 14.54 -3.80
CA VAL A 317 -17.65 13.74 -2.63
C VAL A 317 -18.31 14.66 -1.59
N PHE A 318 -19.62 14.83 -1.70
CA PHE A 318 -20.48 15.47 -0.70
C PHE A 318 -20.39 14.70 0.61
N ILE A 319 -19.50 15.13 1.49
CA ILE A 319 -19.44 14.61 2.85
C ILE A 319 -20.28 15.54 3.69
N VAL A 320 -21.40 15.03 4.20
CA VAL A 320 -21.98 15.53 5.44
C VAL A 320 -21.82 14.42 6.45
N CYS A 321 -20.69 14.46 7.15
CA CYS A 321 -20.39 13.54 8.22
C CYS A 321 -20.91 14.12 9.53
N ILE A 322 -21.81 13.42 10.21
CA ILE A 322 -21.98 13.59 11.66
C ILE A 322 -20.95 12.65 12.29
N LEU A 323 -19.74 13.15 12.50
CA LEU A 323 -18.61 12.34 12.97
C LEU A 323 -18.00 12.93 14.26
N HIS A 324 -17.65 12.03 15.17
CA HIS A 324 -16.70 12.27 16.25
C HIS A 324 -15.63 11.15 16.23
N PRO A 325 -14.82 11.02 15.17
CA PRO A 325 -13.84 9.95 15.04
C PRO A 325 -12.54 10.36 15.76
N LEU A 326 -11.88 9.47 16.50
CA LEU A 326 -10.65 9.84 17.21
C LEU A 326 -9.55 10.33 16.26
N GLU A 327 -9.42 9.69 15.09
CA GLU A 327 -8.42 10.03 14.06
C GLU A 327 -9.06 10.23 12.69
N MET A 328 -8.74 11.36 12.05
CA MET A 328 -9.18 11.68 10.70
C MET A 328 -7.99 12.12 9.83
N LYS A 329 -7.86 11.53 8.65
CA LYS A 329 -6.88 11.88 7.64
C LYS A 329 -7.58 12.25 6.34
N PHE A 330 -7.38 13.47 5.89
CA PHE A 330 -7.86 13.98 4.63
C PHE A 330 -6.67 14.27 3.72
N ILE A 331 -6.61 13.59 2.57
CA ILE A 331 -5.64 13.86 1.52
C ILE A 331 -6.39 14.43 0.33
N TRP A 332 -6.17 15.71 0.08
CA TRP A 332 -6.74 16.42 -1.05
C TRP A 332 -5.77 16.35 -2.23
N ASP A 333 -6.14 15.74 -3.34
CA ASP A 333 -5.29 15.66 -4.53
C ASP A 333 -6.14 15.81 -5.81
N PRO A 334 -6.54 17.03 -6.16
CA PRO A 334 -7.43 17.27 -7.28
C PRO A 334 -6.64 17.32 -8.59
N PRO A 335 -7.29 17.02 -9.73
CA PRO A 335 -6.67 17.21 -11.03
C PRO A 335 -6.22 18.67 -11.23
N ILE A 336 -5.08 18.87 -11.89
CA ILE A 336 -4.46 20.18 -12.09
C ILE A 336 -5.48 21.18 -12.68
N GLY A 337 -5.71 22.30 -11.99
CA GLY A 337 -6.52 23.42 -12.47
C GLY A 337 -7.97 23.48 -11.99
N THR A 338 -8.44 22.56 -11.14
CA THR A 338 -9.77 22.68 -10.50
C THR A 338 -9.69 23.58 -9.26
N ALA A 339 -10.48 24.67 -9.26
CA ALA A 339 -10.68 25.50 -8.07
C ALA A 339 -11.57 24.77 -7.05
N LEU A 340 -11.25 24.88 -5.75
CA LEU A 340 -12.14 24.43 -4.69
C LEU A 340 -13.39 25.31 -4.64
N ASP A 341 -14.56 24.68 -4.51
CA ASP A 341 -15.82 25.33 -4.15
C ASP A 341 -16.39 24.53 -2.97
N PHE A 342 -16.18 25.00 -1.73
CA PHE A 342 -16.70 24.30 -0.56
C PHE A 342 -18.22 24.47 -0.41
N GLU A 343 -18.83 25.53 -0.94
CA GLU A 343 -20.28 25.83 -0.83
C GLU A 343 -21.13 24.74 -1.48
N ASN A 344 -20.67 24.25 -2.63
CA ASN A 344 -21.37 23.21 -3.38
C ASN A 344 -20.90 21.80 -3.08
N ASN A 345 -19.87 21.58 -2.26
CA ASN A 345 -19.25 20.26 -2.11
C ASN A 345 -19.09 19.78 -0.66
N PHE A 346 -19.13 20.69 0.33
CA PHE A 346 -18.79 20.35 1.71
C PHE A 346 -19.71 21.10 2.69
N GLU A 347 -20.48 20.40 3.54
CA GLU A 347 -21.13 21.04 4.69
C GLU A 347 -20.24 20.88 5.93
N PRO A 348 -19.44 21.89 6.32
CA PRO A 348 -18.29 21.66 7.21
C PRO A 348 -18.65 21.61 8.70
N LYS A 349 -19.85 22.07 9.09
CA LYS A 349 -20.18 22.37 10.50
C LYS A 349 -20.27 21.13 11.40
N ALA A 350 -20.55 19.94 10.86
CA ALA A 350 -20.77 18.72 11.66
C ALA A 350 -19.56 17.76 11.70
N ILE A 351 -18.67 17.83 10.71
CA ILE A 351 -17.70 16.76 10.37
C ILE A 351 -16.52 16.71 11.34
N PHE A 352 -16.06 17.88 11.78
CA PHE A 352 -14.78 18.00 12.47
C PHE A 352 -14.91 18.25 13.97
N SER A 353 -16.13 18.34 14.48
CA SER A 353 -16.38 18.75 15.86
C SER A 353 -15.89 17.75 16.91
N GLY A 354 -15.69 16.46 16.57
CA GLY A 354 -15.22 15.44 17.54
C GLY A 354 -13.89 14.77 17.26
N ALA A 355 -13.12 15.23 16.28
CA ALA A 355 -11.81 14.62 16.02
C ALA A 355 -10.76 15.11 17.02
N GLU A 356 -10.02 14.19 17.64
CA GLU A 356 -8.85 14.54 18.46
C GLU A 356 -7.59 14.70 17.60
N CYS A 357 -7.54 13.98 16.47
CA CYS A 357 -6.38 13.96 15.58
C CYS A 357 -6.80 14.23 14.14
N PHE A 358 -6.21 15.25 13.53
CA PHE A 358 -6.54 15.64 12.17
C PHE A 358 -5.28 15.75 11.33
N LYS A 359 -5.22 15.01 10.22
CA LYS A 359 -4.15 15.10 9.24
C LYS A 359 -4.70 15.61 7.92
N LEU A 360 -4.16 16.71 7.44
CA LEU A 360 -4.52 17.35 6.19
C LEU A 360 -3.31 17.33 5.25
N CYS A 361 -3.51 16.87 4.01
CA CYS A 361 -2.44 16.78 3.02
C CYS A 361 -2.87 17.43 1.70
N PHE A 362 -2.06 18.37 1.19
CA PHE A 362 -2.18 19.04 -0.10
C PHE A 362 -0.87 18.83 -0.88
N PRO A 363 -0.81 17.87 -1.81
CA PRO A 363 0.44 17.51 -2.48
C PRO A 363 0.80 18.48 -3.60
N ASP A 364 -0.15 19.01 -4.41
CA ASP A 364 0.26 19.65 -5.69
C ASP A 364 -0.60 20.84 -6.20
N THR A 365 -1.64 21.30 -5.48
CA THR A 365 -2.54 22.39 -5.96
C THR A 365 -2.61 23.61 -5.06
N LYS A 366 -2.52 24.81 -5.65
CA LYS A 366 -2.74 26.09 -4.96
C LYS A 366 -4.21 26.21 -4.55
N VAL A 367 -4.47 26.25 -3.25
CA VAL A 367 -5.83 26.42 -2.70
C VAL A 367 -5.99 27.84 -2.17
N ASP A 368 -6.98 28.59 -2.66
CA ASP A 368 -7.35 29.91 -2.11
C ASP A 368 -8.13 29.74 -0.81
N LEU A 369 -7.39 29.39 0.23
CA LEU A 369 -7.93 29.07 1.54
C LEU A 369 -8.61 30.29 2.20
N LYS A 370 -8.34 31.55 1.79
CA LYS A 370 -9.02 32.75 2.35
C LYS A 370 -10.51 32.83 2.03
N LYS A 371 -10.95 32.29 0.88
CA LYS A 371 -12.37 32.24 0.51
C LYS A 371 -13.10 31.05 1.13
N GLU A 372 -12.38 29.95 1.27
CA GLU A 372 -12.96 28.66 1.66
C GLU A 372 -12.99 28.43 3.18
N LEU A 373 -12.00 28.96 3.90
CA LEU A 373 -11.82 28.75 5.35
C LEU A 373 -12.83 29.48 6.25
N PRO A 374 -13.25 30.75 6.01
CA PRO A 374 -14.18 31.46 6.89
C PRO A 374 -15.56 30.78 7.09
N ARG A 375 -15.87 29.76 6.28
CA ARG A 375 -17.15 29.04 6.24
C ARG A 375 -17.13 27.69 6.98
N ILE A 376 -15.96 27.28 7.50
CA ILE A 376 -15.76 26.05 8.29
C ILE A 376 -15.94 26.35 9.80
N GLY A 377 -16.65 25.49 10.53
CA GLY A 377 -16.89 25.64 11.97
C GLY A 377 -15.61 25.48 12.83
N ALA A 378 -15.67 25.85 14.10
CA ALA A 378 -14.52 25.73 15.02
C ALA A 378 -14.15 24.28 15.35
N PHE A 379 -12.86 23.98 15.45
CA PHE A 379 -12.28 22.67 15.72
C PHE A 379 -11.94 22.48 17.20
N ASN A 380 -12.96 22.48 18.05
CA ASN A 380 -12.77 22.58 19.50
C ASN A 380 -12.13 21.33 20.14
N ASN A 381 -12.12 20.17 19.49
CA ASN A 381 -11.64 18.92 20.09
C ASN A 381 -10.28 18.44 19.54
N ILE A 382 -9.70 19.12 18.54
CA ILE A 382 -8.43 18.71 17.93
C ILE A 382 -7.29 18.98 18.92
N LYS A 383 -6.55 17.92 19.28
CA LYS A 383 -5.31 17.96 20.07
C LYS A 383 -4.06 17.73 19.22
N ARG A 384 -4.17 16.94 18.15
CA ARG A 384 -3.06 16.64 17.23
C ARG A 384 -3.39 17.09 15.81
N LEU A 385 -2.61 18.02 15.26
CA LEU A 385 -2.77 18.52 13.90
C LEU A 385 -1.54 18.19 13.06
N SER A 386 -1.75 17.54 11.92
CA SER A 386 -0.68 17.24 10.96
C SER A 386 -1.00 17.88 9.61
N LEU A 387 -0.18 18.84 9.18
CA LEU A 387 -0.34 19.54 7.90
C LEU A 387 0.81 19.15 6.97
N LYS A 388 0.49 18.50 5.85
CA LYS A 388 1.41 18.34 4.71
C LYS A 388 0.95 19.31 3.63
N LEU A 389 1.68 20.39 3.44
CA LEU A 389 1.35 21.44 2.50
C LEU A 389 2.35 21.42 1.34
N SER A 390 1.97 21.96 0.18
CA SER A 390 2.86 22.09 -0.99
C SER A 390 3.42 23.50 -1.16
N ASP A 391 4.41 23.66 -2.05
CA ASP A 391 5.32 24.82 -2.11
C ASP A 391 4.64 26.21 -2.09
N TRP A 392 3.39 26.30 -2.55
CA TRP A 392 2.61 27.55 -2.54
C TRP A 392 2.32 28.08 -1.13
N CYS A 393 2.21 27.22 -0.11
CA CYS A 393 1.93 27.68 1.25
C CYS A 393 3.16 28.31 1.93
N MET A 394 4.33 28.32 1.29
CA MET A 394 5.61 28.78 1.87
C MET A 394 5.97 30.22 1.52
N HIS A 395 5.05 30.97 0.91
CA HIS A 395 5.22 32.40 0.70
C HIS A 395 4.83 33.17 1.98
N PRO A 396 5.59 34.19 2.44
CA PRO A 396 5.29 34.93 3.67
C PRO A 396 3.91 35.61 3.69
N HIS A 397 3.35 35.87 2.51
CA HIS A 397 2.00 36.44 2.34
C HIS A 397 0.89 35.38 2.15
N GLU A 398 1.21 34.09 2.28
CA GLU A 398 0.30 32.94 2.10
C GLU A 398 0.34 31.96 3.30
N ILE A 399 0.87 32.36 4.47
CA ILE A 399 0.82 31.60 5.76
C ILE A 399 -0.60 31.60 6.37
N ASP A 400 -1.46 32.51 5.93
CA ASP A 400 -2.84 32.69 6.40
C ASP A 400 -3.65 31.40 6.62
N PRO A 401 -3.49 30.32 5.82
CA PRO A 401 -4.24 29.10 6.05
C PRO A 401 -3.78 28.32 7.29
N VAL A 402 -2.47 28.29 7.53
CA VAL A 402 -1.88 27.68 8.72
C VAL A 402 -2.32 28.47 9.97
N ILE A 403 -2.25 29.79 9.92
CA ILE A 403 -2.76 30.70 10.97
C ILE A 403 -4.24 30.47 11.23
N TRP A 404 -5.05 30.37 10.16
CA TRP A 404 -6.49 30.14 10.31
C TRP A 404 -6.79 28.81 11.03
N PHE A 405 -6.06 27.73 10.70
CA PHE A 405 -6.23 26.45 11.41
C PHE A 405 -5.91 26.59 12.90
N PHE A 406 -4.88 27.36 13.25
CA PHE A 406 -4.56 27.64 14.64
C PHE A 406 -5.63 28.48 15.35
N GLN A 407 -6.07 29.59 14.75
CA GLN A 407 -7.12 30.45 15.32
C GLN A 407 -8.45 29.73 15.54
N LYS A 408 -8.75 28.69 14.75
CA LYS A 408 -9.97 27.90 14.84
C LYS A 408 -9.83 26.60 15.64
N SER A 409 -8.62 26.26 16.11
CA SER A 409 -8.33 25.03 16.86
C SER A 409 -7.59 25.35 18.16
N PRO A 410 -8.26 25.92 19.16
CA PRO A 410 -7.60 26.47 20.36
C PRO A 410 -6.93 25.43 21.26
N ASN A 411 -7.26 24.15 21.09
CA ASN A 411 -6.83 23.05 21.97
C ASN A 411 -5.70 22.17 21.37
N ILE A 412 -5.01 22.64 20.33
CA ILE A 412 -3.89 21.90 19.73
C ILE A 412 -2.74 21.79 20.74
N GLU A 413 -2.26 20.55 20.94
CA GLU A 413 -1.10 20.21 21.79
C GLU A 413 0.11 19.73 20.96
N ASP A 414 -0.12 19.01 19.85
CA ASP A 414 0.93 18.48 18.96
C ASP A 414 0.67 18.92 17.51
N LEU A 415 1.65 19.58 16.92
CA LEU A 415 1.64 20.01 15.53
C LEU A 415 2.73 19.29 14.74
N THR A 416 2.38 18.71 13.59
CA THR A 416 3.36 18.21 12.62
C THR A 416 3.22 18.94 11.29
N LEU A 417 4.27 19.64 10.86
CA LEU A 417 4.36 20.30 9.56
C LEU A 417 5.28 19.51 8.64
N TYR A 418 4.86 19.24 7.40
CA TYR A 418 5.74 18.64 6.39
C TYR A 418 6.14 19.73 5.40
N ASN A 419 7.44 19.89 5.21
CA ASN A 419 8.00 20.83 4.25
C ASN A 419 8.01 20.17 2.84
N PRO A 420 7.40 20.79 1.82
CA PRO A 420 7.32 20.23 0.48
C PRO A 420 8.65 20.16 -0.29
N LYS A 421 8.59 19.44 -1.41
CA LYS A 421 9.69 19.17 -2.32
C LYS A 421 10.01 20.44 -3.12
N ARG A 422 11.26 20.90 -3.12
CA ARG A 422 11.70 21.95 -4.06
C ARG A 422 11.66 21.41 -5.50
N GLU A 423 10.70 21.84 -6.33
CA GLU A 423 10.85 21.70 -7.78
C GLU A 423 11.89 22.70 -8.31
N ILE A 424 12.94 22.19 -8.96
CA ILE A 424 13.89 23.03 -9.69
C ILE A 424 13.23 23.42 -11.02
N ALA A 425 12.68 24.64 -11.12
CA ALA A 425 12.16 25.15 -12.37
C ALA A 425 13.27 25.27 -13.43
N VAL A 426 13.17 24.50 -14.51
CA VAL A 426 14.10 24.57 -15.66
C VAL A 426 13.68 25.72 -16.57
N SER A 427 14.47 26.79 -16.61
CA SER A 427 14.31 27.89 -17.59
C SER A 427 14.60 27.41 -19.01
N ARG A 428 13.71 27.74 -19.97
CA ARG A 428 13.83 27.43 -21.42
C ARG A 428 15.03 28.07 -22.14
N ARG A 429 15.99 28.68 -21.44
CA ARG A 429 17.23 29.21 -22.03
C ARG A 429 18.45 28.87 -21.18
N GLY A 430 18.89 27.61 -21.24
CA GLY A 430 20.30 27.17 -21.23
C GLY A 430 21.27 27.66 -20.13
N LYS A 431 20.84 28.40 -19.11
CA LYS A 431 21.66 28.78 -17.98
C LYS A 431 20.99 28.28 -16.70
N GLN A 432 21.58 27.22 -16.13
CA GLN A 432 21.28 26.79 -14.77
C GLN A 432 21.60 27.93 -13.81
N LYS A 433 20.58 28.63 -13.34
CA LYS A 433 20.62 29.33 -12.06
C LYS A 433 19.51 28.70 -11.20
N PRO A 434 19.83 28.13 -10.03
CA PRO A 434 18.80 27.79 -9.08
C PRO A 434 18.11 29.11 -8.70
N LEU A 435 16.83 29.24 -9.00
CA LEU A 435 15.97 30.22 -8.34
C LEU A 435 15.88 29.76 -6.88
N ILE A 436 16.91 30.10 -6.09
CA ILE A 436 16.81 30.12 -4.64
C ILE A 436 15.86 31.28 -4.36
N LEU A 437 14.56 30.98 -4.32
CA LEU A 437 13.56 31.93 -3.84
C LEU A 437 13.92 32.17 -2.36
N CYS A 438 14.56 33.31 -2.10
CA CYS A 438 15.03 33.82 -0.82
C CYS A 438 13.88 34.10 0.17
N TYR A 439 13.10 33.07 0.54
CA TYR A 439 11.96 33.21 1.46
C TYR A 439 12.11 32.39 2.75
N GLU A 440 13.24 31.71 2.93
CA GLU A 440 13.48 30.83 4.07
C GLU A 440 13.61 31.54 5.42
N GLY A 441 13.99 32.83 5.44
CA GLY A 441 14.01 33.59 6.70
C GLY A 441 12.62 34.04 7.11
N THR A 442 11.96 34.79 6.22
CA THR A 442 10.74 35.55 6.54
C THR A 442 9.50 34.68 6.74
N TYR A 443 9.40 33.52 6.07
CA TYR A 443 8.30 32.59 6.26
C TYR A 443 8.29 31.99 7.67
N TYR A 444 9.42 31.42 8.08
CA TYR A 444 9.54 30.78 9.38
C TYR A 444 9.51 31.81 10.50
N ASP A 445 10.08 33.00 10.32
CA ASP A 445 9.99 34.09 11.33
C ASP A 445 8.54 34.53 11.57
N SER A 446 7.73 34.61 10.50
CA SER A 446 6.29 34.91 10.62
C SER A 446 5.52 33.76 11.27
N LEU A 447 5.83 32.51 10.91
CA LEU A 447 5.23 31.32 11.52
C LEU A 447 5.58 31.22 13.02
N LEU A 448 6.82 31.52 13.41
CA LEU A 448 7.29 31.46 14.79
C LEU A 448 6.63 32.51 15.68
N THR A 449 6.45 33.73 15.16
CA THR A 449 5.75 34.80 15.85
C THR A 449 4.33 34.35 16.21
N GLU A 450 3.61 33.77 15.26
CA GLU A 450 2.25 33.26 15.45
C GLU A 450 2.21 32.02 16.38
N LEU A 451 3.15 31.09 16.24
CA LEU A 451 3.24 29.91 17.12
C LEU A 451 3.47 30.27 18.60
N SER A 452 4.19 31.38 18.85
CA SER A 452 4.44 31.87 20.22
C SER A 452 3.18 32.35 20.95
N GLU A 453 2.11 32.65 20.21
CA GLU A 453 0.83 33.09 20.78
C GLU A 453 -0.06 31.90 21.24
N PHE A 454 0.33 30.65 20.94
CA PHE A 454 -0.45 29.45 21.27
C PHE A 454 -0.01 28.79 22.58
N ASN A 455 -0.62 29.22 23.68
CA ASN A 455 -0.29 28.76 25.04
C ASN A 455 -0.48 27.25 25.31
N ASN A 456 -1.28 26.54 24.51
CA ASN A 456 -1.59 25.12 24.72
C ASN A 456 -0.64 24.16 23.98
N LEU A 457 0.21 24.69 23.09
CA LEU A 457 1.08 23.90 22.23
C LEU A 457 2.22 23.30 23.05
N LYS A 458 2.36 21.97 23.03
CA LYS A 458 3.40 21.24 23.78
C LYS A 458 4.50 20.73 22.88
N ARG A 459 4.18 20.44 21.62
CA ARG A 459 5.11 19.84 20.65
C ARG A 459 4.89 20.37 19.25
N VAL A 460 5.99 20.67 18.56
CA VAL A 460 6.02 20.99 17.13
C VAL A 460 7.05 20.10 16.44
N GLU A 461 6.60 19.31 15.47
CA GLU A 461 7.47 18.50 14.61
C GLU A 461 7.50 19.08 13.19
N ILE A 462 8.70 19.44 12.71
CA ILE A 462 8.91 19.84 11.31
C ILE A 462 9.60 18.69 10.58
N LYS A 463 8.92 18.14 9.58
CA LYS A 463 9.42 17.06 8.73
C LYS A 463 10.01 17.61 7.45
N LEU A 464 11.31 17.41 7.26
CA LEU A 464 12.06 17.84 6.08
C LEU A 464 12.29 16.66 5.12
N CYS A 465 12.16 16.90 3.82
CA CYS A 465 12.45 15.90 2.79
C CYS A 465 13.96 15.67 2.66
N LYS A 466 14.41 14.40 2.62
CA LYS A 466 15.85 14.03 2.60
C LYS A 466 16.66 14.54 1.40
N ASN A 467 16.00 14.94 0.30
CA ASN A 467 16.67 15.36 -0.94
C ASN A 467 17.13 16.84 -0.97
N LEU A 468 17.15 17.54 0.17
CA LEU A 468 17.59 18.94 0.26
C LEU A 468 19.11 19.06 0.43
N PHE A 469 19.78 19.67 -0.57
CA PHE A 469 21.24 19.84 -0.67
C PHE A 469 21.93 20.66 0.46
N SER A 470 21.20 21.19 1.45
CA SER A 470 21.75 21.99 2.57
C SER A 470 21.12 21.65 3.92
N TYR A 471 20.77 20.37 4.12
CA TYR A 471 20.01 19.90 5.29
C TYR A 471 20.61 20.33 6.65
N ASN A 472 21.92 20.16 6.87
CA ASN A 472 22.52 20.43 8.19
C ASN A 472 22.51 21.92 8.57
N ASN A 473 22.98 22.81 7.69
CA ASN A 473 23.02 24.25 7.99
C ASN A 473 21.62 24.86 8.18
N PHE A 474 20.63 24.37 7.42
CA PHE A 474 19.25 24.82 7.54
C PHE A 474 18.59 24.31 8.82
N LYS A 475 18.81 23.02 9.15
CA LYS A 475 18.31 22.40 10.39
C LYS A 475 18.82 23.11 11.62
N ASP A 476 20.13 23.38 11.70
CA ASP A 476 20.75 24.01 12.86
C ASP A 476 20.28 25.47 13.02
N SER A 477 20.16 26.22 11.93
CA SER A 477 19.61 27.58 11.95
C SER A 477 18.13 27.62 12.35
N LEU A 478 17.33 26.63 11.93
CA LEU A 478 15.92 26.55 12.29
C LEU A 478 15.74 26.12 13.76
N LEU A 479 16.54 25.16 14.23
CA LEU A 479 16.59 24.77 15.65
C LEU A 479 16.92 25.98 16.54
N GLN A 480 17.97 26.74 16.18
CA GLN A 480 18.39 27.90 16.94
C GLN A 480 17.31 28.99 17.02
N LYS A 481 16.55 29.21 15.94
CA LYS A 481 15.40 30.14 15.94
C LYS A 481 14.19 29.62 16.71
N MET A 482 14.09 28.31 16.91
CA MET A 482 12.96 27.66 17.56
C MET A 482 13.17 27.44 19.06
N GLU A 483 14.41 27.55 19.55
CA GLU A 483 14.74 27.57 21.00
C GLU A 483 14.06 28.75 21.74
N ASP A 484 13.67 29.80 21.02
CA ASP A 484 12.98 30.98 21.56
C ASP A 484 11.50 30.71 21.92
N LEU A 485 10.91 29.60 21.48
CA LEU A 485 9.57 29.15 21.91
C LEU A 485 9.65 28.47 23.28
N ALA A 486 9.85 29.27 24.33
CA ALA A 486 9.92 28.77 25.70
C ALA A 486 8.67 27.94 26.03
N ASN A 487 8.88 26.67 26.40
CA ASN A 487 7.89 25.65 26.77
C ASN A 487 7.31 24.75 25.65
N VAL A 488 7.77 24.87 24.39
CA VAL A 488 7.36 23.98 23.30
C VAL A 488 8.48 23.03 22.90
N ASN A 489 8.22 21.72 22.88
CA ASN A 489 9.19 20.73 22.41
C ASN A 489 9.24 20.72 20.88
N VAL A 490 10.33 21.22 20.30
CA VAL A 490 10.53 21.30 18.86
C VAL A 490 11.37 20.12 18.37
N VAL A 491 10.85 19.38 17.39
CA VAL A 491 11.51 18.22 16.78
C VAL A 491 11.66 18.46 15.28
N ILE A 492 12.88 18.37 14.76
CA ILE A 492 13.12 18.37 13.31
C ILE A 492 13.51 16.96 12.88
N SER A 493 12.68 16.33 12.05
CA SER A 493 12.87 14.96 11.58
C SER A 493 12.87 14.87 10.06
N GLU A 494 13.43 13.78 9.54
CA GLU A 494 13.46 13.50 8.11
C GLU A 494 12.30 12.59 7.71
N TYR A 495 11.84 12.71 6.48
CA TYR A 495 10.95 11.71 5.88
C TYR A 495 11.41 11.30 4.47
N ASP A 496 11.31 9.99 4.21
CA ASP A 496 11.34 9.42 2.87
C ASP A 496 9.93 9.55 2.27
N GLU A 497 9.83 9.89 0.99
CA GLU A 497 8.54 10.06 0.30
C GLU A 497 7.71 8.78 0.20
#